data_AF-A0A8H8UCX6-F1
#
_entry.id   AF-A0A8H8UCX6-F1
#
_cell.length_a   1.000
_cell.length_b   1.000
_cell.length_c   1.000
_cell.angle_alpha   90.00
_cell.angle_beta   90.00
_cell.angle_gamma   90.00
#
_symmetry.space_group_name_H-M   'P 1'
#
loop_
_entity.id
_entity.type
_entity.pdbx_description
1 polymer ?
#
loop_
_entity_poly.entity_id
_entity_poly.type
_entity_poly.pdbx_seq_one_letter_code
_entity_poly.pdbx_strand_id
1 'polypeptide(L)'
;MKHRQRQPDKEILEHDRKRDIEVKVFELRDRLEDEEVDEEEIETQTEALRRKLTKESERGGGQVKKGLKMHQVHELAQAKIKQDDRFRSALGIGRDYEEGSHWKKDEERRMAKLEKLTESEK
;
A
#
# COMPACT_ATOMS: atom_id res chain seq x y z
N MET A 1 -4.64 -17.56 -17.11
CA MET A 1 -3.44 -17.16 -16.32
C MET A 1 -3.94 -16.56 -15.00
N LYS A 2 -3.43 -16.99 -13.84
CA LYS A 2 -3.80 -16.40 -12.54
C LYS A 2 -3.18 -14.99 -12.45
N HIS A 3 -4.00 -13.94 -12.40
CA HIS A 3 -3.50 -12.57 -12.23
C HIS A 3 -2.99 -12.40 -10.79
N ARG A 4 -1.67 -12.31 -10.61
CA ARG A 4 -1.05 -12.09 -9.31
C ARG A 4 -0.73 -10.61 -9.14
N GLN A 5 -1.35 -10.00 -8.13
CA GLN A 5 -1.04 -8.63 -7.74
C GLN A 5 0.44 -8.53 -7.36
N ARG A 6 1.17 -7.57 -7.94
CA ARG A 6 2.58 -7.33 -7.58
C ARG A 6 2.64 -6.91 -6.12
N GLN A 7 3.54 -7.52 -5.34
CA GLN A 7 3.71 -7.15 -3.95
C GLN A 7 4.61 -5.92 -3.83
N PRO A 8 4.29 -4.97 -2.94
CA PRO A 8 5.21 -3.89 -2.61
C PRO A 8 6.44 -4.45 -1.89
N ASP A 9 7.62 -3.89 -2.19
CA ASP A 9 8.86 -4.20 -1.49
C ASP A 9 9.00 -3.21 -0.33
N LYS A 10 9.27 -3.73 0.87
CA LYS A 10 9.39 -2.91 2.09
C LYS A 10 10.65 -2.04 2.05
N GLU A 11 11.75 -2.57 1.51
CA GLU A 11 13.02 -1.85 1.46
C GLU A 11 12.91 -0.61 0.56
N ILE A 12 12.26 -0.76 -0.60
CA ILE A 12 12.03 0.34 -1.52
C ILE A 12 11.10 1.40 -0.91
N LEU A 13 10.05 0.97 -0.19
CA LEU A 13 9.16 1.91 0.51
C LEU A 13 9.90 2.69 1.61
N GLU A 14 10.78 2.05 2.36
CA GLU A 14 11.59 2.71 3.39
C GLU A 14 12.61 3.67 2.77
N HIS A 15 13.24 3.27 1.66
CA HIS A 15 14.17 4.12 0.93
C HIS A 15 13.48 5.38 0.39
N ASP A 16 12.30 5.24 -0.24
CA ASP A 16 11.54 6.39 -0.73
C ASP A 16 11.15 7.34 0.41
N ARG A 17 10.79 6.82 1.59
CA ARG A 17 10.52 7.65 2.79
C ARG A 17 11.75 8.42 3.25
N LYS A 18 12.92 7.77 3.30
CA LYS A 18 14.18 8.43 3.66
C LYS A 18 14.54 9.52 2.64
N ARG A 19 14.38 9.23 1.35
CA ARG A 19 14.60 10.21 0.28
C ARG A 19 13.70 11.44 0.46
N ASP A 20 12.43 11.26 0.78
CA ASP A 20 11.52 12.39 0.99
C ASP A 20 11.92 13.27 2.19
N ILE A 21 12.52 12.68 3.23
CA ILE A 21 13.07 13.43 4.37
C ILE A 21 14.27 14.25 3.92
N GLU A 22 15.23 13.62 3.24
CA GLU A 22 16.45 14.29 2.78
C GLU A 22 16.15 15.40 1.77
N VAL A 23 15.15 15.22 0.89
CA VAL A 23 14.71 16.29 -0.03
C VAL A 23 14.21 17.50 0.75
N LYS A 24 13.41 17.32 1.80
CA LYS A 24 12.92 18.44 2.65
C LYS A 24 14.05 19.11 3.43
N VAL A 25 15.04 18.34 3.88
CA VAL A 25 16.22 18.86 4.56
C VAL A 25 17.05 19.70 3.59
N PHE A 26 17.23 19.22 2.36
CA PHE A 26 17.92 19.94 1.29
C PHE A 26 17.19 21.23 0.92
N GLU A 27 15.86 21.20 0.73
CA GLU A 27 15.06 22.41 0.48
C GLU A 27 15.16 23.44 1.62
N LEU A 28 15.29 23.00 2.87
CA LEU A 28 15.52 23.92 3.99
C LEU A 28 16.92 24.52 3.93
N ARG A 29 17.92 23.69 3.64
CA ARG A 29 19.31 24.13 3.50
C ARG A 29 19.44 25.20 2.41
N ASP A 30 18.94 24.94 1.21
CA ASP A 30 18.96 25.90 0.09
C ASP A 30 18.34 27.24 0.50
N ARG A 31 17.19 27.21 1.21
CA ARG A 31 16.54 28.43 1.70
C ARG A 31 17.38 29.20 2.71
N LEU A 32 18.02 28.51 3.65
CA LEU A 32 18.84 29.17 4.67
C LEU A 32 20.16 29.71 4.08
N GLU A 33 20.71 29.02 3.08
CA GLU A 33 21.86 29.52 2.31
C GLU A 33 21.49 30.80 1.53
N ASP A 34 20.32 30.84 0.88
CA ASP A 34 19.80 32.05 0.22
C ASP A 34 19.55 33.22 1.21
N GLU A 35 19.25 32.92 2.47
CA GLU A 35 19.06 33.89 3.55
C GLU A 35 20.38 34.34 4.22
N GLU A 36 21.53 33.88 3.72
CA GLU A 36 22.88 34.16 4.25
C GLU A 36 23.03 33.82 5.75
N VAL A 37 22.34 32.77 6.21
CA VAL A 37 22.44 32.26 7.58
C VAL A 37 23.80 31.59 7.80
N ASP A 38 24.32 31.65 9.03
CA ASP A 38 25.60 31.03 9.39
C ASP A 38 25.56 29.49 9.22
N GLU A 39 26.67 28.91 8.76
CA GLU A 39 26.78 27.47 8.51
C GLU A 39 26.47 26.62 9.75
N GLU A 40 26.85 27.06 10.96
CA GLU A 40 26.56 26.33 12.20
C GLU A 40 25.06 26.31 12.52
N GLU A 41 24.35 27.40 12.23
CA GLU A 41 22.91 27.52 12.42
C GLU A 41 22.15 26.71 11.36
N ILE A 42 22.63 26.69 10.11
CA ILE A 42 22.11 25.85 9.03
C ILE A 42 22.18 24.37 9.44
N GLU A 43 23.34 23.91 9.94
CA GLU A 43 23.52 22.52 10.37
C GLU A 43 22.56 22.17 11.53
N THR A 44 22.43 23.07 12.50
CA THR A 44 21.54 22.88 13.65
C THR A 44 20.08 22.76 13.23
N GLN A 45 19.60 23.65 12.34
CA GLN A 45 18.21 23.63 11.89
C GLN A 45 17.91 22.42 10.98
N THR A 46 18.83 22.07 10.09
CA THR A 46 18.68 20.92 9.18
C THR A 46 18.69 19.59 9.93
N GLU A 47 19.55 19.43 10.94
CA GLU A 47 19.57 18.24 11.79
C GLU A 47 18.31 18.15 12.69
N ALA A 48 17.86 19.28 13.24
CA ALA A 48 16.61 19.34 13.98
C ALA A 48 15.41 18.91 13.10
N LEU A 49 15.37 19.36 11.83
CA LEU A 49 14.35 18.97 10.87
C LEU A 49 14.45 17.47 10.53
N ARG A 50 15.65 16.95 10.25
CA ARG A 50 15.89 15.53 9.95
C ARG A 50 15.37 14.64 11.08
N ARG A 51 15.72 14.96 12.33
CA ARG A 51 15.28 14.22 13.52
C ARG A 51 13.77 14.28 13.72
N LYS A 52 13.15 15.44 13.48
CA LYS A 52 11.70 15.62 13.60
C LYS A 52 10.95 14.77 12.56
N LEU A 53 11.34 14.86 11.29
CA LEU A 53 10.69 14.14 10.20
C LEU A 53 10.91 12.63 10.28
N THR A 54 12.09 12.18 10.70
CA THR A 54 12.35 10.75 10.95
C THR A 54 11.41 10.20 12.01
N LYS A 55 11.29 10.90 13.15
CA LYS A 55 10.39 10.51 14.24
C LYS A 55 8.91 10.51 13.83
N GLU A 56 8.50 11.45 12.97
CA GLU A 56 7.13 11.50 12.44
C GLU A 56 6.85 10.35 11.46
N SER A 57 7.84 10.00 10.61
CA SER A 57 7.78 8.87 9.69
C SER A 57 7.64 7.53 10.42
N GLU A 58 8.42 7.33 11.50
CA GLU A 58 8.35 6.13 12.34
C GLU A 58 7.01 5.96 13.06
N ARG A 59 6.38 7.07 13.44
CA ARG A 59 5.04 7.08 14.08
C ARG A 59 3.89 6.74 13.13
N GLY A 60 4.19 6.42 11.87
CA GLY A 60 3.17 6.15 10.85
C GLY A 60 2.41 7.41 10.40
N GLY A 61 2.91 8.60 10.75
CA GLY A 61 2.38 9.90 10.36
C GLY A 61 2.81 10.34 8.95
N GLY A 62 3.34 9.43 8.14
CA GLY A 62 3.72 9.73 6.76
C GLY A 62 2.54 10.30 5.99
N GLN A 63 2.70 11.54 5.52
CA GLN A 63 1.73 12.27 4.72
C GLN A 63 1.25 11.36 3.58
N VAL A 64 -0.06 11.06 3.53
CA VAL A 64 -0.64 10.23 2.47
C VAL A 64 -0.36 10.92 1.13
N LYS A 65 0.58 10.38 0.34
CA LYS A 65 0.96 10.97 -0.93
C LYS A 65 -0.24 10.95 -1.87
N LYS A 66 -0.83 12.12 -2.08
CA LYS A 66 -1.93 12.32 -3.03
C LYS A 66 -1.28 12.52 -4.41
N GLY A 67 -1.62 11.67 -5.38
CA GLY A 67 -1.07 11.74 -6.73
C GLY A 67 0.27 11.00 -6.90
N LEU A 68 0.26 9.70 -6.62
CA LEU A 68 1.39 8.80 -6.89
C LEU A 68 1.80 8.87 -8.36
N LYS A 69 3.09 9.06 -8.63
CA LYS A 69 3.62 9.12 -9.99
C LYS A 69 3.67 7.70 -10.58
N MET A 70 3.59 7.58 -11.91
CA MET A 70 3.58 6.26 -12.59
C MET A 70 4.81 5.38 -12.27
N HIS A 71 5.94 5.99 -11.94
CA HIS A 71 7.17 5.26 -11.57
C HIS A 71 7.18 4.75 -10.12
N GLN A 72 6.26 5.17 -9.26
CA GLN A 72 6.17 4.74 -7.86
C GLN A 72 5.41 3.41 -7.74
N VAL A 73 5.92 2.37 -8.41
CA VAL A 73 5.20 1.10 -8.62
C VAL A 73 4.87 0.39 -7.30
N HIS A 74 5.76 0.42 -6.30
CA HIS A 74 5.53 -0.24 -5.02
C HIS A 74 4.50 0.49 -4.16
N GLU A 75 4.56 1.82 -4.13
CA GLU A 75 3.57 2.62 -3.41
C GLU A 75 2.18 2.51 -4.07
N LEU A 76 2.12 2.51 -5.41
CA LEU A 76 0.91 2.20 -6.18
C LEU A 76 0.37 0.80 -5.87
N ALA A 77 1.24 -0.21 -5.79
CA ALA A 77 0.84 -1.57 -5.46
C ALA A 77 0.26 -1.66 -4.04
N GLN A 78 0.90 -1.04 -3.06
CA GLN A 78 0.41 -0.98 -1.68
C GLN A 78 -0.93 -0.25 -1.59
N ALA A 79 -1.06 0.89 -2.26
CA ALA A 79 -2.30 1.65 -2.31
C ALA A 79 -3.43 0.84 -2.97
N LYS A 80 -3.15 0.16 -4.08
CA LYS A 80 -4.12 -0.67 -4.79
C LYS A 80 -4.58 -1.86 -3.94
N ILE A 81 -3.68 -2.56 -3.26
CA ILE A 81 -4.05 -3.66 -2.33
C ILE A 81 -5.00 -3.13 -1.25
N LYS A 82 -4.70 -1.98 -0.66
CA LYS A 82 -5.54 -1.37 0.38
C LYS A 82 -6.92 -0.93 -0.16
N GLN A 83 -6.96 -0.40 -1.38
CA GLN A 83 -8.20 -0.03 -2.06
C GLN A 83 -9.04 -1.27 -2.38
N ASP A 84 -8.42 -2.31 -2.94
CA ASP A 84 -9.08 -3.57 -3.29
C ASP A 84 -9.63 -4.25 -2.02
N ASP A 85 -8.89 -4.26 -0.92
CA ASP A 85 -9.37 -4.82 0.36
C ASP A 85 -10.57 -4.03 0.93
N ARG A 86 -10.53 -2.69 0.85
CA ARG A 86 -11.68 -1.85 1.24
C ARG A 86 -12.89 -2.09 0.34
N PHE A 87 -12.67 -2.18 -0.97
CA PHE A 87 -13.72 -2.42 -1.94
C PHE A 87 -14.34 -3.80 -1.77
N ARG A 88 -13.52 -4.83 -1.58
CA ARG A 88 -13.94 -6.20 -1.26
C ARG A 88 -14.83 -6.24 -0.01
N SER A 89 -14.39 -5.54 1.04
CA SER A 89 -15.16 -5.44 2.29
C SER A 89 -16.51 -4.73 2.08
N ALA A 90 -16.52 -3.65 1.29
CA ALA A 90 -17.75 -2.91 0.99
C ALA A 90 -18.75 -3.72 0.14
N LEU A 91 -18.25 -4.58 -0.76
CA LEU A 91 -19.08 -5.50 -1.53
C LEU A 91 -19.49 -6.77 -0.77
N GLY A 92 -19.05 -6.93 0.49
CA GLY A 92 -19.34 -8.13 1.29
C GLY A 92 -18.64 -9.40 0.79
N ILE A 93 -17.59 -9.26 -0.01
CA ILE A 93 -16.82 -10.40 -0.52
C ILE A 93 -15.84 -10.87 0.58
N GLY A 94 -15.91 -12.15 0.94
CA GLY A 94 -15.02 -12.75 1.94
C GLY A 94 -13.55 -12.74 1.52
N ARG A 95 -12.62 -12.79 2.50
CA ARG A 95 -11.17 -12.92 2.22
C ARG A 95 -10.83 -14.27 1.57
N ASP A 96 -11.67 -15.26 1.82
CA ASP A 96 -11.67 -16.64 1.33
C ASP A 96 -12.40 -16.79 -0.02
N TYR A 97 -12.87 -15.70 -0.62
CA TYR A 97 -13.54 -15.75 -1.91
C TYR A 97 -12.59 -16.24 -3.02
N GLU A 98 -12.84 -17.46 -3.49
CA GLU A 98 -12.19 -18.04 -4.67
C GLU A 98 -13.04 -17.76 -5.91
N GLU A 99 -12.41 -17.22 -6.96
CA GLU A 99 -13.06 -17.02 -8.25
C GLU A 99 -13.58 -18.36 -8.80
N GLY A 100 -14.84 -18.40 -9.25
CA GLY A 100 -15.50 -19.63 -9.72
C GLY A 100 -16.03 -20.54 -8.61
N SER A 101 -15.83 -20.22 -7.32
CA SER A 101 -16.42 -20.98 -6.20
C SER A 101 -17.94 -21.07 -6.25
N HIS A 102 -18.61 -20.05 -6.81
CA HIS A 102 -20.05 -20.06 -7.04
C HIS A 102 -20.47 -21.19 -8.01
N TRP A 103 -19.69 -21.41 -9.07
CA TRP A 103 -20.01 -22.40 -10.11
C TRP A 103 -19.73 -23.82 -9.60
N LYS A 104 -18.61 -24.02 -8.88
CA LYS A 104 -18.31 -25.29 -8.19
C LYS A 104 -19.43 -25.68 -7.23
N LYS A 105 -19.92 -24.74 -6.41
CA LYS A 105 -21.03 -24.98 -5.47
C LYS A 105 -22.38 -25.24 -6.16
N ASP A 106 -22.59 -24.72 -7.37
CA ASP A 106 -23.81 -24.99 -8.14
C ASP A 106 -23.77 -26.38 -8.78
N GLU A 107 -22.60 -26.76 -9.32
CA GLU A 107 -22.34 -28.09 -9.87
C GLU A 107 -22.48 -29.17 -8.80
N GLU A 108 -21.85 -28.98 -7.62
CA GLU A 108 -22.01 -29.88 -6.46
C GLU A 108 -23.48 -30.02 -6.03
N ARG A 109 -24.24 -28.92 -6.00
CA ARG A 109 -25.67 -28.95 -5.66
C ARG A 109 -26.50 -29.71 -6.70
N ARG A 110 -26.20 -29.55 -7.99
CA ARG A 110 -26.85 -30.30 -9.06
C ARG A 110 -26.53 -31.79 -8.98
N MET A 111 -25.27 -32.14 -8.76
CA MET A 111 -24.84 -33.54 -8.61
C MET A 111 -25.48 -34.21 -7.40
N ALA A 112 -25.49 -33.56 -6.23
CA ALA A 112 -26.15 -34.07 -5.04
C ALA A 112 -27.67 -34.25 -5.21
N LYS A 113 -28.32 -33.41 -6.04
CA LYS A 113 -29.73 -33.55 -6.36
C LYS A 113 -30.01 -34.73 -7.29
N LEU A 114 -29.14 -34.97 -8.26
CA LEU A 114 -29.21 -36.14 -9.15
C LEU A 114 -29.01 -37.45 -8.37
N GLU A 115 -28.01 -37.49 -7.48
CA GLU A 115 -27.74 -38.65 -6.62
C GLU A 115 -28.97 -39.02 -5.76
N LYS A 116 -29.59 -38.02 -5.12
CA LYS A 116 -30.82 -38.23 -4.35
C LYS A 116 -31.99 -38.74 -5.18
N LEU A 117 -32.14 -38.28 -6.42
CA LEU A 117 -33.17 -38.78 -7.33
C LEU A 117 -32.92 -40.26 -7.66
N THR A 118 -31.68 -40.61 -7.99
CA THR A 118 -31.30 -42.00 -8.29
C THR A 118 -31.42 -42.94 -7.09
N GLU A 119 -31.20 -42.46 -5.86
CA GLU A 119 -31.46 -43.23 -4.64
C GLU A 119 -32.97 -43.39 -4.36
N SER A 120 -33.79 -42.38 -4.67
CA SER A 120 -35.24 -42.46 -4.47
C SER A 120 -35.98 -43.32 -5.50
N GLU A 121 -35.36 -43.59 -6.65
CA GLU A 121 -35.89 -44.46 -7.72
C GLU A 121 -35.48 -45.94 -7.55
N LYS A 122 -34.67 -46.26 -6.53
CA LYS A 122 -34.16 -47.61 -6.22
C LYS A 122 -34.91 -48.23 -5.05
#